data_AF-A0A7S3UNX5-F1
#
_entry.id   AF-A0A7S3UNX5-F1
#
_cell.length_a   1.000
_cell.length_b   1.000
_cell.length_c   1.000
_cell.angle_alpha   90.00
_cell.angle_beta   90.00
_cell.angle_gamma   90.00
#
_symmetry.space_group_name_H-M   'P 1'
#
loop_
_entity.id
_entity.type
_entity.pdbx_description
1 polymer ?
#
loop_
_entity_poly.entity_id
_entity_poly.type
_entity_poly.pdbx_seq_one_letter_code
_entity_poly.pdbx_strand_id
1 'polypeptide(L)'
;KGKGREVYIPFRDSVLTMLMKQSLGGTCRTALIVTVAEDPAQIAETVATLKFGKVCAAVRNKADTSPAQGARSADSLRAEIENAQAELASLDHDLDALEASGQGGCLDAGHPKPTRDAFMDNWRRMEQHQATERALQQDEKDLLAAAAAACQGSGGGGGQAE
;
A
#
# COMPACT_ATOMS: atom_id res chain seq x y z
N LYS A 1 -14.48 23.27 -32.13
CA LYS A 1 -14.81 23.06 -30.71
C LYS A 1 -13.57 22.48 -30.04
N GLY A 2 -12.77 23.31 -29.36
CA GLY A 2 -11.46 22.90 -28.84
C GLY A 2 -11.60 21.83 -27.76
N LYS A 3 -10.85 20.72 -27.89
CA LYS A 3 -10.68 19.74 -26.81
C LYS A 3 -10.05 20.46 -25.63
N GLY A 4 -10.84 20.75 -24.59
CA GLY A 4 -10.34 21.32 -23.35
C GLY A 4 -9.27 20.39 -22.80
N ARG A 5 -8.07 20.91 -22.57
CA ARG A 5 -6.99 20.20 -21.90
C ARG A 5 -7.52 19.78 -20.53
N GLU A 6 -7.52 18.49 -20.21
CA GLU A 6 -7.86 18.05 -18.85
C GLU A 6 -6.89 18.74 -17.89
N VAL A 7 -7.43 19.66 -17.08
CA VAL A 7 -6.66 20.36 -16.06
C VAL A 7 -6.36 19.35 -14.97
N TYR A 8 -5.08 19.17 -14.64
CA TYR A 8 -4.68 18.31 -13.53
C TYR A 8 -5.24 18.88 -12.22
N ILE A 9 -5.98 18.06 -11.48
CA ILE A 9 -6.52 18.40 -10.16
C ILE A 9 -5.68 17.67 -9.09
N PRO A 10 -4.99 18.39 -8.19
CA PRO A 10 -4.02 17.83 -7.24
C PRO A 10 -4.68 17.13 -6.03
N PHE A 11 -5.46 16.08 -6.26
CA PHE A 11 -6.05 15.30 -5.15
C PHE A 11 -5.01 14.53 -4.34
N ARG A 12 -3.80 14.30 -4.87
CA ARG A 12 -2.74 13.51 -4.23
C ARG A 12 -1.78 14.33 -3.36
N ASP A 13 -1.91 15.65 -3.38
CA ASP A 13 -1.02 16.53 -2.60
C ASP A 13 -1.32 16.45 -1.10
N SER A 14 -2.51 15.95 -0.71
CA SER A 14 -2.84 15.68 0.69
C SER A 14 -3.68 14.41 0.82
N VAL A 15 -3.57 13.73 1.97
CA VAL A 15 -4.41 12.57 2.31
C VAL A 15 -5.88 12.96 2.37
N LEU A 16 -6.20 14.14 2.91
CA LEU A 16 -7.57 14.64 3.03
C LEU A 16 -8.26 14.77 1.67
N THR A 17 -7.59 15.41 0.70
CA THR A 17 -8.15 15.59 -0.65
C THR A 17 -8.19 14.27 -1.44
N MET A 18 -7.34 13.30 -1.10
CA MET A 18 -7.42 11.94 -1.64
C MET A 18 -8.69 11.22 -1.17
N LEU A 19 -8.98 11.27 0.12
CA LEU A 19 -10.20 10.67 0.70
C LEU A 19 -11.46 11.38 0.19
N MET A 20 -11.39 12.69 0.01
CA MET A 20 -12.50 13.52 -0.47
C MET A 20 -12.66 13.55 -2.00
N LYS A 21 -11.88 12.75 -2.76
CA LYS A 21 -11.91 12.77 -4.23
C LYS A 21 -13.31 12.57 -4.81
N GLN A 22 -14.12 11.68 -4.23
CA GLN A 22 -15.49 11.45 -4.70
C GLN A 22 -16.45 12.59 -4.33
N SER A 23 -16.13 13.35 -3.29
CA SER A 23 -16.92 14.51 -2.82
C SER A 23 -16.64 15.79 -3.59
N LEU A 24 -15.50 15.91 -4.28
CA LEU A 24 -15.09 17.12 -4.99
C LEU A 24 -15.00 16.87 -6.50
N GLY A 25 -16.15 16.89 -7.18
CA GLY A 25 -16.29 16.63 -8.62
C GLY A 25 -16.52 15.17 -8.99
N GLY A 26 -16.76 14.29 -8.00
CA GLY A 26 -17.02 12.86 -8.19
C GLY A 26 -18.50 12.48 -8.14
N THR A 27 -18.78 11.29 -7.64
CA THR A 27 -20.12 10.66 -7.63
C THR A 27 -20.92 10.88 -6.36
N CYS A 28 -20.40 11.60 -5.37
CA CYS A 28 -21.11 11.85 -4.12
C CYS A 28 -22.03 13.08 -4.18
N ARG A 29 -23.14 13.04 -3.43
CA ARG A 29 -23.89 14.25 -3.07
C ARG A 29 -23.15 14.94 -1.93
N THR A 30 -22.70 16.17 -2.16
CA THR A 30 -21.84 16.88 -1.22
C THR A 30 -22.44 18.23 -0.86
N ALA A 31 -22.45 18.53 0.44
CA ALA A 31 -22.80 19.84 0.98
C ALA A 31 -21.61 20.35 1.79
N LEU A 32 -21.34 21.66 1.70
CA LEU A 32 -20.30 22.33 2.46
C LEU A 32 -20.96 23.24 3.49
N ILE A 33 -20.62 23.07 4.76
CA ILE A 33 -21.01 23.98 5.83
C ILE A 33 -19.84 24.92 6.09
N VAL A 34 -20.09 26.22 5.95
CA VAL A 34 -19.10 27.27 6.20
C VAL A 34 -19.42 27.92 7.53
N THR A 35 -18.49 27.85 8.48
CA THR A 35 -18.60 28.48 9.79
C THR A 35 -17.77 29.76 9.82
N VAL A 36 -18.37 30.86 10.28
CA VAL A 36 -17.75 32.18 10.34
C VAL A 36 -17.94 32.79 11.73
N ALA A 37 -17.12 33.78 12.05
CA ALA A 37 -17.21 34.54 13.29
C ALA A 37 -17.67 35.98 13.03
N GLU A 38 -18.42 36.53 13.97
CA GLU A 38 -18.93 37.91 13.95
C GLU A 38 -17.98 38.92 14.61
N ASP A 39 -16.80 38.49 15.05
CA ASP A 39 -15.79 39.36 15.66
C ASP A 39 -15.15 40.30 14.62
N PRO A 40 -15.16 41.63 14.84
CA PRO A 40 -14.47 42.59 13.99
C PRO A 40 -13.00 42.26 13.70
N ALA A 41 -12.29 41.66 14.67
CA ALA A 41 -10.89 41.26 14.49
C ALA A 41 -10.72 40.14 13.46
N GLN A 42 -11.77 39.35 13.20
CA GLN A 42 -11.76 38.18 12.32
C GLN A 42 -12.41 38.43 10.95
N ILE A 43 -12.82 39.67 10.64
CA ILE A 43 -13.50 40.00 9.37
C ILE A 43 -12.70 39.53 8.15
N ALA A 44 -11.37 39.68 8.18
CA ALA A 44 -10.51 39.28 7.06
C ALA A 44 -10.63 37.77 6.76
N GLU A 45 -10.56 36.93 7.81
CA GLU A 45 -10.71 35.48 7.70
C GLU A 45 -12.15 35.10 7.32
N THR A 46 -13.16 35.73 7.93
CA THR A 46 -14.57 35.53 7.57
C THR A 46 -14.81 35.78 6.07
N VAL A 47 -14.24 36.84 5.51
CA VAL A 47 -14.33 37.13 4.07
C VAL A 47 -13.61 36.06 3.24
N ALA A 48 -12.44 35.58 3.68
CA ALA A 48 -11.71 34.51 3.00
C ALA A 48 -12.51 33.19 2.98
N THR A 49 -13.10 32.80 4.10
CA THR A 49 -13.92 31.59 4.24
C THR A 49 -15.18 31.66 3.38
N LEU A 50 -15.87 32.81 3.34
CA LEU A 50 -17.03 33.00 2.47
C LEU A 50 -16.67 32.96 0.98
N LYS A 51 -15.53 33.55 0.59
CA LYS A 51 -15.00 33.45 -0.78
C LYS A 51 -14.69 32.00 -1.15
N PHE A 52 -14.07 31.24 -0.24
CA PHE A 52 -13.82 29.81 -0.42
C PHE A 52 -15.12 29.04 -0.62
N GLY A 53 -16.12 29.25 0.25
CA GLY A 53 -17.44 28.65 0.12
C GLY A 53 -18.10 28.91 -1.23
N LYS A 54 -18.01 30.15 -1.74
CA LYS A 54 -18.50 30.52 -3.07
C LYS A 54 -17.80 29.74 -4.19
N VAL A 55 -16.48 29.55 -4.11
CA VAL A 55 -15.72 28.76 -5.08
C VAL A 55 -16.12 27.28 -5.01
N CYS A 56 -16.23 26.72 -3.80
CA CYS A 56 -16.66 25.34 -3.62
C CYS A 56 -18.07 25.07 -4.15
N ALA A 57 -18.99 26.02 -3.99
CA ALA A 57 -20.34 25.91 -4.53
C ALA A 57 -20.40 25.81 -6.07
N ALA A 58 -19.34 26.24 -6.77
CA ALA A 58 -19.26 26.11 -8.22
C ALA A 58 -18.82 24.71 -8.69
N VAL A 59 -18.33 23.86 -7.78
CA VAL A 59 -17.93 22.48 -8.08
C VAL A 59 -19.19 21.66 -8.36
N ARG A 60 -19.23 21.00 -9.53
CA ARG A 60 -20.35 20.15 -9.94
C ARG A 60 -20.00 18.68 -9.75
N ASN A 61 -20.72 18.02 -8.86
CA ASN A 61 -20.65 16.57 -8.71
C ASN A 61 -21.68 15.89 -9.63
N LYS A 62 -21.31 14.72 -10.16
CA LYS A 62 -22.21 13.85 -10.93
C LYS A 62 -22.71 12.75 -10.02
N ALA A 63 -23.62 13.11 -9.12
CA ALA A 63 -24.09 12.18 -8.11
C ALA A 63 -24.72 10.94 -8.77
N ASP A 64 -24.07 9.80 -8.62
CA ASP A 64 -24.60 8.54 -9.16
C ASP A 64 -25.55 7.96 -8.12
N THR A 65 -26.82 7.88 -8.47
CA THR A 65 -27.89 7.51 -7.53
C THR A 65 -28.11 6.00 -7.46
N SER A 66 -27.36 5.23 -8.24
CA SER A 66 -27.40 3.78 -8.18
C SER A 66 -26.69 3.30 -6.89
N PRO A 67 -27.42 2.77 -5.90
CA PRO A 67 -26.82 2.30 -4.64
C PRO A 67 -25.88 1.08 -4.84
N ALA A 68 -25.70 0.59 -6.07
CA ALA A 68 -24.98 -0.64 -6.38
C ALA A 68 -23.70 -0.45 -7.23
N GLN A 69 -23.34 0.77 -7.64
CA GLN A 69 -22.23 0.98 -8.59
C GLN A 69 -20.93 1.54 -7.97
N GLY A 70 -20.98 2.09 -6.75
CA GLY A 70 -19.80 2.69 -6.09
C GLY A 70 -18.81 1.69 -5.51
N ALA A 71 -19.29 0.52 -5.08
CA ALA A 71 -18.46 -0.65 -4.87
C ALA A 71 -18.54 -1.46 -6.18
N ARG A 72 -17.40 -1.72 -6.83
CA ARG A 72 -17.35 -2.86 -7.77
C ARG A 72 -18.02 -4.02 -7.03
N SER A 73 -19.15 -4.52 -7.57
CA SER A 73 -19.88 -5.61 -6.93
C SER A 73 -18.88 -6.71 -6.57
N ALA A 74 -19.05 -7.34 -5.40
CA ALA A 74 -18.17 -8.43 -4.98
C ALA A 74 -18.03 -9.48 -6.10
N ASP A 75 -19.08 -9.68 -6.88
CA ASP A 75 -19.12 -10.58 -8.04
C ASP A 75 -18.23 -10.08 -9.19
N SER A 76 -18.26 -8.78 -9.53
CA SER A 76 -17.35 -8.23 -10.54
C SER A 76 -15.87 -8.33 -10.15
N LEU A 77 -15.54 -8.08 -8.87
CA LEU A 77 -14.17 -8.24 -8.37
C LEU A 77 -13.74 -9.72 -8.39
N ARG A 78 -14.64 -10.62 -8.01
CA ARG A 78 -14.40 -12.08 -8.08
C ARG A 78 -14.18 -12.54 -9.53
N ALA A 79 -14.98 -12.06 -10.47
CA ALA A 79 -14.80 -12.37 -11.89
C ALA A 79 -13.46 -11.83 -12.44
N GLU A 80 -13.04 -10.65 -12.00
CA GLU A 80 -11.74 -10.07 -12.38
C GLU A 80 -10.56 -10.87 -11.80
N ILE A 81 -10.68 -11.34 -10.55
CA ILE A 81 -9.72 -12.27 -9.93
C ILE A 81 -9.66 -13.59 -10.68
N GLU A 82 -10.82 -14.15 -11.03
CA GLU A 82 -10.91 -15.42 -11.77
C GLU A 82 -10.27 -15.30 -13.16
N ASN A 83 -10.52 -14.20 -13.87
CA ASN A 83 -9.87 -13.91 -15.15
C ASN A 83 -8.35 -13.79 -15.01
N ALA A 84 -7.86 -13.07 -13.99
CA ALA A 84 -6.42 -12.94 -13.75
C ALA A 84 -5.79 -14.29 -13.39
N GLN A 85 -6.48 -15.13 -12.63
CA GLN A 85 -6.04 -16.49 -12.30
C GLN A 85 -6.00 -17.39 -13.55
N ALA A 86 -6.99 -17.28 -14.44
CA ALA A 86 -7.02 -18.02 -15.70
C ALA A 86 -5.88 -17.59 -16.64
N GLU A 87 -5.60 -16.28 -16.73
CA GLU A 87 -4.47 -15.75 -17.51
C GLU A 87 -3.14 -16.30 -16.95
N LEU A 88 -2.94 -16.25 -15.64
CA LEU A 88 -1.75 -16.84 -15.00
C LEU A 88 -1.62 -18.34 -15.29
N ALA A 89 -2.72 -19.10 -15.20
CA ALA A 89 -2.70 -20.53 -15.50
C ALA A 89 -2.35 -20.82 -16.97
N SER A 90 -2.82 -19.97 -17.90
CA SER A 90 -2.46 -20.10 -19.31
C SER A 90 -0.99 -19.81 -19.57
N LEU A 91 -0.45 -18.76 -18.96
CA LEU A 91 0.97 -18.41 -19.05
C LEU A 91 1.85 -19.48 -18.41
N ASP A 92 1.39 -20.11 -17.34
CA ASP A 92 2.10 -21.23 -16.69
C ASP A 92 2.15 -22.45 -17.61
N HIS A 93 1.05 -22.77 -18.28
CA HIS A 93 1.02 -23.84 -19.27
C HIS A 93 1.94 -23.54 -20.48
N ASP A 94 1.94 -22.30 -20.97
CA ASP A 94 2.82 -21.89 -22.06
C ASP A 94 4.29 -21.97 -21.64
N LEU A 95 4.63 -21.61 -20.40
CA LEU A 95 5.96 -21.79 -19.83
C LEU A 95 6.35 -23.27 -19.77
N ASP A 96 5.48 -24.15 -19.27
CA ASP A 96 5.74 -25.60 -19.23
C ASP A 96 5.96 -26.17 -20.65
N ALA A 97 5.19 -25.72 -21.63
CA ALA A 97 5.34 -26.11 -23.03
C ALA A 97 6.66 -25.59 -23.63
N LEU A 98 7.09 -24.39 -23.26
CA LEU A 98 8.36 -23.79 -23.70
C LEU A 98 9.58 -24.47 -23.05
N GLU A 99 9.46 -24.84 -21.77
CA GLU A 99 10.45 -25.63 -21.05
C GLU A 99 10.58 -27.04 -21.66
N ALA A 100 9.44 -27.70 -21.96
CA ALA A 100 9.41 -29.02 -22.59
C ALA A 100 9.94 -29.03 -24.03
N SER A 101 9.67 -27.98 -24.82
CA SER A 101 10.18 -27.84 -26.18
C SER A 101 11.67 -27.45 -26.24
N GLY A 102 12.27 -27.11 -25.09
CA GLY A 102 13.68 -26.79 -24.99
C GLY A 102 14.07 -25.46 -25.64
N GLN A 103 13.12 -24.55 -25.91
CA GLN A 103 13.36 -23.27 -26.58
C GLN A 103 13.54 -22.08 -25.64
N GLY A 104 13.52 -22.29 -24.32
CA GLY A 104 13.91 -21.26 -23.34
C GLY A 104 15.36 -20.80 -23.56
N GLY A 105 15.56 -19.48 -23.70
CA GLY A 105 16.82 -18.86 -24.10
C GLY A 105 18.04 -19.34 -23.31
N CYS A 106 19.12 -19.70 -24.01
CA CYS A 106 20.36 -20.18 -23.42
C CYS A 106 21.35 -19.02 -23.17
N LEU A 107 21.97 -19.00 -21.99
CA LEU A 107 23.15 -18.16 -21.73
C LEU A 107 24.45 -18.89 -22.12
N ASP A 108 24.50 -20.23 -22.03
CA ASP A 108 25.57 -21.10 -22.57
C ASP A 108 25.08 -22.57 -22.67
N ALA A 109 25.70 -23.39 -23.54
CA ALA A 109 25.28 -24.75 -23.90
C ALA A 109 25.60 -25.83 -22.84
N GLY A 110 26.32 -25.49 -21.77
CA GLY A 110 26.82 -26.44 -20.77
C GLY A 110 26.09 -26.44 -19.41
N HIS A 111 25.16 -25.51 -19.17
CA HIS A 111 24.48 -25.39 -17.88
C HIS A 111 23.04 -25.92 -17.99
N PRO A 112 22.56 -26.81 -17.09
CA PRO A 112 21.15 -27.17 -17.04
C PRO A 112 20.35 -25.88 -16.85
N LYS A 113 19.32 -25.70 -17.69
CA LYS A 113 18.49 -24.50 -17.68
C LYS A 113 17.89 -24.32 -16.28
N PRO A 114 17.91 -23.11 -15.71
CA PRO A 114 17.16 -22.85 -14.49
C PRO A 114 15.67 -22.92 -14.85
N THR A 115 15.07 -24.10 -14.69
CA THR A 115 13.63 -24.28 -14.75
C THR A 115 12.99 -23.55 -13.58
N ARG A 116 11.69 -23.25 -13.72
CA ARG A 116 10.88 -22.72 -12.62
C ARG A 116 11.07 -23.53 -11.33
N ASP A 117 11.10 -24.86 -11.44
CA ASP A 117 11.27 -25.76 -10.31
C ASP A 117 12.64 -25.62 -9.63
N ALA A 118 13.72 -25.55 -10.42
CA ALA A 118 15.06 -25.34 -9.90
C ALA A 118 15.21 -23.97 -9.19
N PHE A 119 14.52 -22.94 -9.70
CA PHE A 119 14.46 -21.64 -9.04
C PHE A 119 13.68 -21.71 -7.71
N MET A 120 12.51 -22.33 -7.71
CA MET A 120 11.66 -22.46 -6.51
C MET A 120 12.33 -23.29 -5.41
N ASP A 121 13.06 -24.35 -5.77
CA ASP A 121 13.81 -25.16 -4.81
C ASP A 121 15.02 -24.39 -4.24
N ASN A 122 15.74 -23.64 -5.08
CA ASN A 122 16.81 -22.75 -4.62
C ASN A 122 16.27 -21.64 -3.70
N TRP A 123 15.10 -21.09 -4.01
CA TRP A 123 14.42 -20.10 -3.17
C TRP A 123 14.07 -20.66 -1.79
N ARG A 124 13.43 -21.83 -1.72
CA ARG A 124 13.12 -22.50 -0.45
C ARG A 124 14.38 -22.75 0.39
N ARG A 125 15.48 -23.16 -0.26
CA ARG A 125 16.76 -23.37 0.40
C ARG A 125 17.35 -22.07 0.96
N MET A 126 17.21 -20.96 0.24
CA MET A 126 17.64 -19.63 0.70
C MET A 126 16.82 -19.14 1.89
N GLU A 127 15.50 -19.33 1.88
CA GLU A 127 14.63 -18.97 3.01
C GLU A 127 14.98 -19.76 4.27
N GLN A 128 15.24 -21.06 4.13
CA GLN A 128 15.70 -21.90 5.24
C GLN A 128 17.03 -21.39 5.81
N HIS A 129 17.98 -21.05 4.93
CA HIS A 129 19.26 -20.49 5.34
C HIS A 129 19.07 -19.16 6.11
N GLN A 130 18.25 -18.24 5.58
CA GLN A 130 17.93 -17.00 6.27
C GLN A 130 17.25 -17.22 7.62
N ALA A 131 16.35 -18.21 7.72
CA ALA A 131 15.69 -18.54 8.98
C ALA A 131 16.68 -19.09 10.01
N THR A 132 17.58 -19.98 9.60
CA THR A 132 18.64 -20.49 10.46
C THR A 132 19.62 -19.40 10.88
N GLU A 133 20.01 -18.51 9.97
CA GLU A 133 20.88 -17.38 10.28
C GLU A 133 20.22 -16.40 11.26
N ARG A 134 18.91 -16.12 11.10
CA ARG A 134 18.16 -15.29 12.03
C ARG A 134 18.03 -15.93 13.41
N ALA A 135 17.83 -17.25 13.48
CA ALA A 135 17.79 -17.98 14.75
C ALA A 135 19.14 -17.89 15.47
N LEU A 136 20.25 -18.13 14.77
CA LEU A 136 21.59 -17.99 15.35
C LEU A 136 21.88 -16.55 15.81
N GLN A 137 21.47 -15.55 15.02
CA GLN A 137 21.60 -14.14 15.43
C GLN A 137 20.74 -13.79 16.65
N GLN A 138 19.60 -14.45 16.83
CA GLN A 138 18.74 -14.25 17.99
C GLN A 138 19.34 -14.90 19.22
N ASP A 139 19.83 -16.14 19.12
CA ASP A 139 20.53 -16.84 20.20
C ASP A 139 21.78 -16.05 20.65
N GLU A 140 22.56 -15.53 19.70
CA GLU A 140 23.73 -14.68 20.00
C GLU A 140 23.32 -13.42 20.78
N LYS A 141 22.24 -12.76 20.38
CA LYS A 141 21.70 -11.58 21.09
C LYS A 141 21.18 -11.93 22.48
N ASP A 142 20.50 -13.06 22.63
CA ASP A 142 19.94 -13.50 23.91
C ASP A 142 21.05 -13.88 24.90
N LEU A 143 22.15 -14.50 24.41
CA LEU A 143 23.35 -14.76 25.20
C LEU A 143 24.02 -13.45 25.66
N LEU A 144 24.15 -12.45 24.77
CA LEU A 144 24.68 -11.13 25.13
C LEU A 144 23.78 -10.41 26.14
N ALA A 145 22.46 -10.51 26.00
CA ALA A 145 21.50 -9.93 26.94
C ALA A 145 21.55 -10.61 28.32
N ALA A 146 21.65 -11.94 28.38
CA ALA A 146 21.79 -12.70 29.61
C ALA A 146 23.11 -12.37 30.34
N ALA A 147 24.21 -12.24 29.61
CA ALA A 147 25.49 -11.81 30.16
C ALA A 147 25.42 -10.38 30.72
N ALA A 148 24.76 -9.46 30.01
CA ALA A 148 24.54 -8.09 30.49
C ALA A 148 23.68 -8.03 31.76
N ALA A 149 22.66 -8.88 31.88
CA ALA A 149 21.84 -8.99 33.09
C ALA A 149 22.63 -9.55 34.28
N ALA A 150 23.51 -10.55 34.07
CA ALA A 150 24.35 -11.11 35.12
C ALA A 150 25.36 -10.09 35.69
N CYS A 151 25.89 -9.18 34.87
CA CYS A 151 26.78 -8.11 35.33
C CYS A 151 26.09 -7.05 36.21
N GLN A 152 24.77 -6.86 36.08
CA GLN A 152 24.01 -5.88 36.87
C GLN A 152 23.59 -6.41 38.27
N GLY A 153 23.75 -7.72 38.53
CA GLY A 153 23.34 -8.37 39.78
C GLY A 153 24.36 -8.34 40.93
N SER A 154 25.58 -7.81 40.74
CA SER A 154 26.65 -7.82 41.77
C SER A 154 26.85 -6.49 42.51
N GLY A 155 25.89 -5.56 42.43
CA GLY A 155 25.96 -4.24 43.08
C GLY A 155 24.88 -4.03 44.13
N GLY A 156 24.88 -4.81 45.22
CA GLY A 156 23.83 -4.71 46.24
C GLY A 156 24.16 -5.38 47.57
N GLY A 157 25.32 -5.10 48.15
CA GLY A 157 25.70 -5.57 49.48
C GLY A 157 26.38 -4.47 50.28
N GLY A 158 25.60 -3.46 50.69
CA GLY A 158 26.10 -2.33 51.47
C GLY A 158 25.14 -1.91 52.59
N GLY A 159 25.51 -2.27 53.82
CA GLY A 159 25.27 -1.48 55.03
C GLY A 159 23.87 -1.49 55.65
N GLN A 160 23.72 -2.22 56.77
CA GLN A 160 22.94 -1.72 57.91
C GLN A 160 23.85 -1.72 59.14
N ALA A 161 24.04 -0.50 59.66
CA ALA A 161 24.60 -0.19 60.96
C ALA A 161 23.48 0.44 61.81
N GLU A 162 23.54 0.15 63.12
CA GLU A 162 22.64 0.50 64.24
C GLU A 162 21.30 -0.23 64.36
#